data_AF-A0A961A4E5-F1
#
_entry.id   AF-A0A961A4E5-F1
#
_cell.length_a   1.000
_cell.length_b   1.000
_cell.length_c   1.000
_cell.angle_alpha   90.00
_cell.angle_beta   90.00
_cell.angle_gamma   90.00
#
_symmetry.space_group_name_H-M   'P 1'
#
loop_
_entity.id
_entity.type
_entity.pdbx_description
1 polymer ?
#
loop_
_entity_poly.entity_id
_entity_poly.type
_entity_poly.pdbx_seq_one_letter_code
_entity_poly.pdbx_strand_id
1 'polypeptide(L)'
;MKRQGRGNRNVRIVRWAAGLLCLLALLLPLTASAADRVEGVSVLLRFEGGFVGNETMALLDEALTATAEAAIMEQLGGDLDYILRNSGEVSGILSDVVDSTLTSRGFDLVELSLDPGTRTTVSMTLRIADQRVSAFSVDFHVMGNVPRITETLGEDEQRVVNRLYETLASTPYDDKQWLTSLVHDTVHDELARMPAYADFGHSIVTEPGETTRVVVSFEPLPEALLVGDYSISVRSLTLTNLQLRPARDSLANYLQSFVGLPVSFVSSKLSHFQIGAMGYLNSNCSLVAQCPDSTLSLRVDYCTLEAWINLDSTRYLYDAQLRLDLWEHSQYDIHGRLSAGGGRFIGGRWAAYFHADYHPGLERLNPMLGVARQLGPQTLLSAGYDLQAESLRLRGEHHLRRDVYLSADIFTEDDWDYLSELALHYRLHDIYELQLVSTMDGEVFAAIAADL
;
A
#
# COMPACT_ATOMS: atom_id res chain seq x y z
N MET A 1 50.95 95.59 41.70
CA MET A 1 51.01 95.16 43.11
C MET A 1 51.42 93.69 43.17
N LYS A 2 52.45 93.38 43.98
CA LYS A 2 52.98 92.06 44.45
C LYS A 2 53.51 91.10 43.35
N ARG A 3 54.83 90.97 43.17
CA ARG A 3 55.84 90.14 43.92
C ARG A 3 55.50 88.65 43.83
N GLN A 4 56.36 87.68 43.56
CA GLN A 4 57.83 87.50 43.56
C GLN A 4 58.03 86.12 42.86
N GLY A 5 59.06 85.86 42.07
CA GLY A 5 60.42 85.50 42.51
C GLY A 5 61.02 84.53 41.49
N ARG A 6 62.26 84.78 41.04
CA ARG A 6 63.47 83.94 41.26
C ARG A 6 63.27 82.45 40.96
N GLY A 7 64.07 81.77 40.15
CA GLY A 7 65.36 82.10 39.54
C GLY A 7 66.05 80.80 39.10
N ASN A 8 66.56 80.80 37.86
CA ASN A 8 67.89 80.35 37.45
C ASN A 8 68.47 79.00 37.99
N ARG A 9 68.60 77.99 37.12
CA ARG A 9 69.88 77.44 36.58
C ARG A 9 69.78 75.97 36.14
N ASN A 10 70.21 75.77 34.89
CA ASN A 10 71.03 74.68 34.33
C ASN A 10 70.60 73.20 34.47
N VAL A 11 70.50 72.52 33.32
CA VAL A 11 71.45 71.48 32.83
C VAL A 11 70.72 70.47 31.91
N ARG A 12 71.43 70.05 30.84
CA ARG A 12 71.24 68.89 29.92
C ARG A 12 70.39 69.12 28.66
N ILE A 13 71.01 69.34 27.49
CA ILE A 13 71.77 68.39 26.63
C ILE A 13 70.84 67.36 25.97
N VAL A 14 70.80 67.42 24.63
CA VAL A 14 70.33 66.39 23.68
C VAL A 14 68.84 66.03 23.77
N ARG A 15 67.99 66.78 23.05
CA ARG A 15 66.58 66.40 22.83
C ARG A 15 66.01 66.71 21.44
N TRP A 16 66.83 67.14 20.49
CA TRP A 16 66.34 67.59 19.17
C TRP A 16 66.64 66.64 18.00
N ALA A 17 67.14 65.42 18.25
CA ALA A 17 67.37 64.41 17.21
C ALA A 17 66.38 63.22 17.22
N ALA A 18 65.51 63.11 18.23
CA ALA A 18 64.56 61.99 18.35
C ALA A 18 63.15 62.30 17.79
N GLY A 19 62.81 63.58 17.58
CA GLY A 19 61.48 63.99 17.13
C GLY A 19 61.26 63.89 15.61
N LEU A 20 62.31 64.04 14.80
CA LEU A 20 62.19 64.03 13.34
C LEU A 20 62.22 62.60 12.74
N LEU A 21 62.79 61.63 13.46
CA LEU A 21 62.84 60.23 13.02
C LEU A 21 61.54 59.46 13.30
N CYS A 22 60.74 59.89 14.30
CA CYS A 22 59.42 59.30 14.57
C CYS A 22 58.33 59.78 13.60
N LEU A 23 58.49 60.96 12.97
CA LEU A 23 57.51 61.48 12.01
C LEU A 23 57.75 61.00 10.57
N LEU A 24 58.96 60.53 10.23
CA LEU A 24 59.24 59.90 8.94
C LEU A 24 58.93 58.39 8.91
N ALA A 25 58.83 57.73 10.06
CA ALA A 25 58.41 56.32 10.15
C ALA A 25 56.88 56.13 10.05
N LEU A 26 56.11 57.22 10.12
CA LEU A 26 54.64 57.22 10.02
C LEU A 26 54.11 57.48 8.60
N LEU A 27 55.00 57.66 7.62
CA LEU A 27 54.66 57.92 6.21
C LEU A 27 55.23 56.87 5.23
N LEU A 28 55.72 55.74 5.74
CA LEU A 28 55.89 54.56 4.91
C LEU A 28 54.52 53.92 4.72
N PRO A 29 54.02 53.74 3.49
CA PRO A 29 52.87 52.87 3.29
C PRO A 29 53.34 51.49 3.73
N LEU A 30 52.86 51.03 4.90
CA LEU A 30 52.72 49.61 5.10
C LEU A 30 51.73 49.17 4.03
N THR A 31 52.24 48.74 2.89
CA THR A 31 51.54 47.72 2.10
C THR A 31 51.53 46.48 2.97
N ALA A 32 50.60 46.45 3.93
CA ALA A 32 50.02 45.20 4.35
C ALA A 32 49.39 44.66 3.06
N SER A 33 50.13 43.81 2.36
CA SER A 33 49.50 42.86 1.46
C SER A 33 48.53 42.12 2.36
N ALA A 34 47.23 42.37 2.20
CA ALA A 34 46.27 41.35 2.60
C ALA A 34 46.77 40.09 1.91
N ALA A 35 47.16 39.08 2.68
CA ALA A 35 47.44 37.78 2.09
C ALA A 35 46.12 37.38 1.44
N ASP A 36 46.12 37.26 0.10
CA ASP A 36 44.95 36.74 -0.60
C ASP A 36 44.67 35.36 0.00
N ARG A 37 43.45 35.19 0.52
CA ARG A 37 43.01 33.95 1.14
C ARG A 37 42.00 33.26 0.25
N VAL A 38 41.98 31.93 0.32
CA VAL A 38 40.92 31.14 -0.28
C VAL A 38 39.63 31.36 0.51
N GLU A 39 38.58 31.83 -0.16
CA GLU A 39 37.26 32.10 0.41
C GLU A 39 36.26 30.95 0.18
N GLY A 40 36.59 29.98 -0.68
CA GLY A 40 35.79 28.78 -0.91
C GLY A 40 36.43 27.79 -1.86
N VAL A 41 35.94 26.55 -1.87
CA VAL A 41 36.41 25.49 -2.77
C VAL A 41 35.24 24.96 -3.59
N SER A 42 35.50 24.61 -4.85
CA SER A 42 34.55 23.89 -5.69
C SER A 42 35.21 22.66 -6.30
N VAL A 43 34.54 21.52 -6.23
CA VAL A 43 35.02 20.27 -6.82
C VAL A 43 34.38 20.04 -8.18
N LEU A 44 35.17 19.57 -9.15
CA LEU A 44 34.73 19.14 -10.46
C LEU A 44 35.09 17.67 -10.63
N LEU A 45 34.08 16.81 -10.66
CA LEU A 45 34.26 15.37 -10.79
C LEU A 45 34.15 14.90 -12.25
N ARG A 46 35.09 14.06 -12.67
CA ARG A 46 35.05 13.31 -13.92
C ARG A 46 35.28 11.84 -13.65
N PHE A 47 34.62 10.97 -14.41
CA PHE A 47 34.74 9.52 -14.24
C PHE A 47 35.35 8.87 -15.48
N GLU A 48 36.29 7.97 -15.25
CA GLU A 48 36.78 7.04 -16.26
C GLU A 48 36.04 5.70 -16.16
N GLY A 49 35.59 5.18 -17.30
CA GLY A 49 35.07 3.82 -17.39
C GLY A 49 33.61 3.62 -16.92
N GLY A 50 32.80 4.68 -16.86
CA GLY A 50 31.36 4.53 -16.62
C GLY A 50 30.66 5.79 -16.13
N PHE A 51 29.42 5.58 -15.67
CA PHE A 51 28.63 6.56 -14.92
C PHE A 51 28.37 6.00 -13.51
N VAL A 52 28.04 6.88 -12.58
CA VAL A 52 27.56 6.53 -11.25
C VAL A 52 26.14 7.10 -11.09
N GLY A 53 25.32 6.43 -10.29
CA GLY A 53 23.98 6.92 -9.95
C GLY A 53 24.00 8.35 -9.42
N ASN A 54 22.92 9.10 -9.65
CA ASN A 54 22.84 10.54 -9.37
C ASN A 54 23.02 10.89 -7.88
N GLU A 55 22.55 10.04 -6.96
CA GLU A 55 22.65 10.28 -5.52
C GLU A 55 24.03 9.92 -5.00
N THR A 56 24.62 8.84 -5.54
CA THR A 56 26.04 8.52 -5.36
C THR A 56 26.93 9.68 -5.81
N MET A 57 26.63 10.29 -6.96
CA MET A 57 27.33 11.47 -7.48
C MET A 57 27.21 12.68 -6.55
N ALA A 58 25.99 13.01 -6.10
CA ALA A 58 25.75 14.16 -5.23
C ALA A 58 26.49 14.02 -3.89
N LEU A 59 26.44 12.85 -3.26
CA LEU A 59 27.11 12.60 -1.99
C LEU A 59 28.64 12.54 -2.14
N LEU A 60 29.13 12.08 -3.28
CA LEU A 60 30.57 12.11 -3.57
C LEU A 60 31.06 13.55 -3.76
N ASP A 61 30.31 14.37 -4.49
CA ASP A 61 30.59 15.79 -4.69
C ASP A 61 30.60 16.55 -3.37
N GLU A 62 29.59 16.35 -2.52
CA GLU A 62 29.49 16.98 -1.20
C GLU A 62 30.66 16.54 -0.29
N ALA A 63 30.92 15.24 -0.19
CA ALA A 63 31.97 14.72 0.68
C ALA A 63 33.37 15.14 0.23
N LEU A 64 33.64 15.14 -1.07
CA LEU A 64 34.93 15.57 -1.62
C LEU A 64 35.10 17.09 -1.50
N THR A 65 34.02 17.86 -1.66
CA THR A 65 34.06 19.30 -1.43
C THR A 65 34.38 19.61 0.03
N ALA A 66 33.68 18.99 0.98
CA ALA A 66 33.96 19.16 2.40
C ALA A 66 35.39 18.72 2.78
N THR A 67 35.86 17.61 2.22
CA THR A 67 37.23 17.11 2.45
C THR A 67 38.28 18.06 1.88
N ALA A 68 38.05 18.57 0.67
CA ALA A 68 38.95 19.53 0.04
C ALA A 68 38.96 20.88 0.76
N GLU A 69 37.79 21.37 1.22
CA GLU A 69 37.69 22.58 2.04
C GLU A 69 38.46 22.43 3.35
N ALA A 70 38.25 21.33 4.08
CA ALA A 70 38.96 21.08 5.33
C ALA A 70 40.48 20.98 5.11
N ALA A 71 40.94 20.26 4.08
CA ALA A 71 42.36 20.16 3.78
C ALA A 71 42.97 21.53 3.39
N ILE A 72 42.32 22.31 2.52
CA ILE A 72 42.84 23.59 2.03
C ILE A 72 42.78 24.68 3.12
N MET A 73 41.67 24.78 3.85
CA MET A 73 41.47 25.84 4.83
C MET A 73 42.11 25.53 6.18
N GLU A 74 41.95 24.30 6.69
CA GLU A 74 42.38 23.95 8.05
C GLU A 74 43.81 23.42 8.10
N GLN A 75 44.20 22.53 7.17
CA GLN A 75 45.55 21.95 7.19
C GLN A 75 46.60 22.81 6.49
N LEU A 76 46.22 23.49 5.40
CA LEU A 76 47.12 24.32 4.60
C LEU A 76 47.00 25.83 4.90
N GLY A 77 46.10 26.22 5.81
CA GLY A 77 45.97 27.58 6.33
C GLY A 77 45.31 28.60 5.37
N GLY A 78 44.82 28.15 4.21
CA GLY A 78 44.07 28.97 3.26
C GLY A 78 44.85 30.12 2.60
N ASP A 79 46.18 30.13 2.70
CA ASP A 79 47.04 31.16 2.09
C ASP A 79 47.22 30.89 0.59
N LEU A 80 46.65 31.75 -0.26
CA LEU A 80 46.70 31.58 -1.71
C LEU A 80 48.13 31.66 -2.25
N ASP A 81 48.96 32.50 -1.62
CA ASP A 81 50.35 32.74 -2.04
C ASP A 81 51.23 31.52 -1.70
N TYR A 82 50.89 30.81 -0.62
CA TYR A 82 51.51 29.52 -0.28
C TYR A 82 51.08 28.41 -1.24
N ILE A 83 49.79 28.32 -1.57
CA ILE A 83 49.24 27.30 -2.48
C ILE A 83 49.81 27.48 -3.91
N LEU A 84 49.95 28.72 -4.39
CA LEU A 84 50.53 29.01 -5.70
C LEU A 84 52.01 28.64 -5.79
N ARG A 85 52.78 28.86 -4.71
CA ARG A 85 54.23 28.58 -4.68
C ARG A 85 54.56 27.11 -4.46
N ASN A 86 53.67 26.36 -3.81
CA ASN A 86 53.88 24.96 -3.43
C ASN A 86 52.80 24.04 -4.01
N SER A 87 52.27 24.37 -5.19
CA SER A 87 51.12 23.70 -5.79
C SER A 87 51.29 22.18 -5.92
N GLY A 88 52.49 21.69 -6.23
CA GLY A 88 52.77 20.25 -6.31
C GLY A 88 52.74 19.54 -4.95
N GLU A 89 53.24 20.18 -3.89
CA GLU A 89 53.23 19.62 -2.53
C GLU A 89 51.81 19.64 -1.95
N VAL A 90 51.10 20.75 -2.13
CA VAL A 90 49.68 20.90 -1.75
C VAL A 90 48.81 19.87 -2.48
N SER A 91 49.02 19.68 -3.79
CA SER A 91 48.31 18.67 -4.57
C SER A 91 48.60 17.26 -4.08
N GLY A 92 49.83 16.96 -3.67
CA GLY A 92 50.18 15.65 -3.10
C GLY A 92 49.48 15.37 -1.77
N ILE A 93 49.50 16.33 -0.84
CA ILE A 93 48.81 16.22 0.45
C ILE A 93 47.29 16.06 0.23
N LEU A 94 46.70 16.88 -0.64
CA LEU A 94 45.28 16.80 -0.95
C LEU A 94 44.94 15.45 -1.60
N SER A 95 45.79 14.96 -2.51
CA SER A 95 45.65 13.65 -3.14
C SER A 95 45.64 12.54 -2.10
N ASP A 96 46.58 12.53 -1.14
CA ASP A 96 46.66 11.49 -0.10
C ASP A 96 45.41 11.46 0.79
N VAL A 97 44.91 12.63 1.20
CA VAL A 97 43.70 12.73 2.04
C VAL A 97 42.46 12.28 1.27
N VAL A 98 42.32 12.72 0.02
CA VAL A 98 41.18 12.38 -0.85
C VAL A 98 41.21 10.89 -1.22
N ASP A 99 42.36 10.36 -1.60
CA ASP A 99 42.53 8.96 -2.01
C ASP A 99 42.21 7.99 -0.86
N SER A 100 42.56 8.35 0.39
CA SER A 100 42.17 7.57 1.57
C SER A 100 40.64 7.47 1.76
N THR A 101 39.92 8.54 1.41
CA THR A 101 38.45 8.58 1.50
C THR A 101 37.81 7.83 0.33
N LEU A 102 38.36 7.98 -0.88
CA LEU A 102 37.87 7.36 -2.11
C LEU A 102 38.08 5.85 -2.15
N THR A 103 39.26 5.37 -1.73
CA THR A 103 39.60 3.95 -1.71
C THR A 103 38.63 3.17 -0.85
N SER A 104 38.23 3.75 0.30
CA SER A 104 37.21 3.12 1.15
C SER A 104 35.90 2.95 0.38
N ARG A 105 35.49 3.95 -0.42
CA ARG A 105 34.24 3.97 -1.19
C ARG A 105 34.34 3.28 -2.57
N GLY A 106 35.42 2.56 -2.86
CA GLY A 106 35.56 1.84 -4.14
C GLY A 106 35.79 2.74 -5.36
N PHE A 107 36.40 3.90 -5.17
CA PHE A 107 36.91 4.74 -6.25
C PHE A 107 38.42 4.89 -6.14
N ASP A 108 39.10 4.86 -7.28
CA ASP A 108 40.51 5.22 -7.37
C ASP A 108 40.65 6.66 -7.86
N LEU A 109 41.50 7.46 -7.22
CA LEU A 109 41.91 8.75 -7.75
C LEU A 109 42.91 8.54 -8.90
N VAL A 110 42.55 8.95 -10.12
CA VAL A 110 43.44 8.86 -11.30
C VAL A 110 44.27 10.13 -11.44
N GLU A 111 43.60 11.28 -11.33
CA GLU A 111 44.21 12.58 -11.51
C GLU A 111 43.54 13.58 -10.57
N LEU A 112 44.36 14.43 -9.94
CA LEU A 112 43.91 15.59 -9.19
C LEU A 112 44.65 16.81 -9.69
N SER A 113 43.92 17.87 -9.99
CA SER A 113 44.49 19.17 -10.34
C SER A 113 43.82 20.27 -9.54
N LEU A 114 44.64 21.23 -9.13
CA LEU A 114 44.21 22.43 -8.42
C LEU A 114 44.36 23.64 -9.34
N ASP A 115 43.30 24.44 -9.44
CA ASP A 115 43.32 25.79 -10.00
C ASP A 115 43.15 26.79 -8.85
N PRO A 116 44.25 27.33 -8.30
CA PRO A 116 44.21 28.19 -7.13
C PRO A 116 43.65 29.57 -7.46
N GLY A 117 42.67 30.00 -6.68
CA GLY A 117 42.08 31.34 -6.75
C GLY A 117 41.34 31.68 -5.47
N THR A 118 40.74 32.87 -5.40
CA THR A 118 39.86 33.25 -4.28
C THR A 118 38.74 32.23 -4.06
N ARG A 119 38.25 31.61 -5.14
CA ARG A 119 37.57 30.32 -5.10
C ARG A 119 38.43 29.27 -5.79
N THR A 120 39.02 28.37 -5.02
CA THR A 120 39.91 27.33 -5.55
C THR A 120 39.10 26.21 -6.18
N THR A 121 39.41 25.85 -7.42
CA THR A 121 38.74 24.74 -8.10
C THR A 121 39.61 23.49 -8.04
N VAL A 122 39.06 22.40 -7.53
CA VAL A 122 39.73 21.09 -7.48
C VAL A 122 39.07 20.19 -8.52
N SER A 123 39.80 19.87 -9.59
CA SER A 123 39.31 18.94 -10.61
C SER A 123 39.88 17.55 -10.34
N MET A 124 39.00 16.56 -10.19
CA MET A 124 39.36 15.18 -9.90
C MET A 124 38.84 14.26 -11.00
N THR A 125 39.70 13.37 -11.48
CA THR A 125 39.33 12.26 -12.35
C THR A 125 39.35 10.99 -11.52
N LEU A 126 38.20 10.33 -11.40
CA LEU A 126 38.00 9.12 -10.62
C LEU A 126 37.80 7.91 -11.53
N ARG A 127 38.39 6.78 -11.17
CA ARG A 127 38.06 5.49 -11.78
C ARG A 127 37.21 4.68 -10.83
N ILE A 128 36.10 4.17 -11.34
CA ILE A 128 35.17 3.34 -10.57
C ILE A 128 35.73 1.92 -10.49
N ALA A 129 35.79 1.32 -9.31
CA ALA A 129 36.19 -0.08 -9.13
C ALA A 129 35.38 -1.03 -10.04
N ASP A 130 35.95 -2.19 -10.35
CA ASP A 130 35.32 -3.19 -11.23
C ASP A 130 34.06 -3.81 -10.59
N GLN A 131 33.99 -3.84 -9.26
CA GLN A 131 32.87 -4.41 -8.50
C GLN A 131 31.75 -3.39 -8.32
N ARG A 132 30.69 -3.53 -9.13
CA ARG A 132 29.59 -2.57 -9.20
C ARG A 132 28.24 -3.23 -9.03
N VAL A 133 27.29 -2.51 -8.45
CA VAL A 133 25.90 -2.95 -8.40
C VAL A 133 25.31 -2.92 -9.81
N SER A 134 24.83 -4.08 -10.28
CA SER A 134 24.19 -4.25 -11.58
C SER A 134 22.68 -4.44 -11.47
N ALA A 135 22.19 -4.92 -10.32
CA ALA A 135 20.77 -5.16 -10.09
C ALA A 135 20.38 -5.03 -8.60
N PHE A 136 19.07 -4.88 -8.36
CA PHE A 136 18.47 -4.89 -7.03
C PHE A 136 17.36 -5.94 -6.95
N SER A 137 17.22 -6.57 -5.79
CA SER A 137 16.08 -7.42 -5.43
C SER A 137 15.47 -6.87 -4.15
N VAL A 138 14.19 -6.53 -4.18
CA VAL A 138 13.47 -5.97 -3.02
C VAL A 138 12.38 -6.95 -2.60
N ASP A 139 12.36 -7.33 -1.33
CA ASP A 139 11.33 -8.18 -0.74
C ASP A 139 10.63 -7.41 0.40
N PHE A 140 9.31 -7.28 0.33
CA PHE A 140 8.51 -6.67 1.38
C PHE A 140 7.93 -7.73 2.32
N HIS A 141 8.13 -7.53 3.62
CA HIS A 141 7.57 -8.37 4.67
C HIS A 141 6.66 -7.56 5.58
N VAL A 142 5.36 -7.74 5.45
CA VAL A 142 4.39 -7.14 6.38
C VAL A 142 4.13 -8.11 7.53
N MET A 143 4.18 -7.62 8.77
CA MET A 143 3.83 -8.44 9.94
C MET A 143 2.45 -9.09 9.78
N GLY A 144 2.36 -10.36 10.16
CA GLY A 144 1.20 -11.20 9.86
C GLY A 144 1.25 -11.86 8.48
N ASN A 145 2.43 -11.89 7.82
CA ASN A 145 2.69 -12.40 6.48
C ASN A 145 1.94 -13.71 6.16
N VAL A 146 0.71 -13.56 5.69
CA VAL A 146 -0.01 -14.63 5.00
C VAL A 146 0.47 -14.54 3.55
N PRO A 147 0.78 -15.67 2.88
CA PRO A 147 1.27 -15.73 1.49
C PRO A 147 0.44 -14.99 0.42
N ARG A 148 -0.62 -14.31 0.82
CA ARG A 148 -1.66 -13.70 0.00
C ARG A 148 -1.51 -12.19 -0.12
N ILE A 149 -0.84 -11.53 0.84
CA ILE A 149 -0.53 -10.09 0.75
C ILE A 149 0.60 -9.86 -0.26
N THR A 150 1.56 -10.78 -0.33
CA THR A 150 2.73 -10.72 -1.23
C THR A 150 2.36 -10.57 -2.70
N GLU A 151 1.25 -11.17 -3.16
CA GLU A 151 0.74 -10.99 -4.52
C GLU A 151 0.38 -9.52 -4.86
N THR A 152 0.12 -8.71 -3.84
CA THR A 152 -0.30 -7.30 -3.96
C THR A 152 0.87 -6.31 -3.75
N LEU A 153 2.05 -6.80 -3.34
CA LEU A 153 3.21 -5.97 -3.06
C LEU A 153 4.14 -5.82 -4.26
N GLY A 154 4.07 -6.71 -5.25
CA GLY A 154 5.02 -6.76 -6.37
C GLY A 154 5.14 -5.45 -7.16
N GLU A 155 4.06 -4.70 -7.33
CA GLU A 155 4.12 -3.37 -7.99
C GLU A 155 4.91 -2.34 -7.15
N ASP A 156 4.77 -2.38 -5.83
CA ASP A 156 5.47 -1.47 -4.92
C ASP A 156 6.94 -1.87 -4.76
N GLU A 157 7.21 -3.18 -4.66
CA GLU A 157 8.57 -3.73 -4.66
C GLU A 157 9.31 -3.32 -5.95
N GLN A 158 8.66 -3.49 -7.11
CA GLN A 158 9.24 -3.09 -8.39
C GLN A 158 9.46 -1.58 -8.48
N ARG A 159 8.56 -0.77 -7.89
CA ARG A 159 8.74 0.68 -7.81
C ARG A 159 9.99 1.06 -7.01
N VAL A 160 10.23 0.40 -5.88
CA VAL A 160 11.45 0.60 -5.09
C VAL A 160 12.69 0.09 -5.83
N VAL A 161 12.62 -1.06 -6.52
CA VAL A 161 13.70 -1.57 -7.37
C VAL A 161 14.08 -0.54 -8.44
N ASN A 162 13.09 0.01 -9.14
CA ASN A 162 13.33 1.02 -10.18
C ASN A 162 13.99 2.27 -9.59
N ARG A 163 13.51 2.74 -8.43
CA ARG A 163 14.09 3.90 -7.76
C ARG A 163 15.54 3.64 -7.35
N LEU A 164 15.83 2.50 -6.74
CA LEU A 164 17.20 2.09 -6.39
C LEU A 164 18.10 2.00 -7.61
N TYR A 165 17.60 1.43 -8.70
CA TYR A 165 18.36 1.32 -9.95
C TYR A 165 18.67 2.70 -10.56
N GLU A 166 17.67 3.58 -10.69
CA GLU A 166 17.85 4.95 -11.18
C GLU A 166 18.88 5.74 -10.36
N THR A 167 18.92 5.46 -9.05
CA THR A 167 19.61 6.29 -8.07
C THR A 167 21.02 5.78 -7.76
N LEU A 168 21.22 4.47 -7.74
CA LEU A 168 22.41 3.80 -7.21
C LEU A 168 23.04 2.80 -8.20
N ALA A 169 22.53 2.65 -9.42
CA ALA A 169 23.17 1.76 -10.40
C ALA A 169 24.63 2.15 -10.64
N SER A 170 25.47 1.13 -10.87
CA SER A 170 26.91 1.26 -11.08
C SER A 170 27.70 1.82 -9.88
N THR A 171 27.09 1.93 -8.71
CA THR A 171 27.79 2.28 -7.46
C THR A 171 28.71 1.13 -7.03
N PRO A 172 29.95 1.41 -6.60
CA PRO A 172 30.82 0.40 -6.00
C PRO A 172 30.21 -0.21 -4.74
N TYR A 173 30.39 -1.52 -4.53
CA TYR A 173 29.90 -2.20 -3.31
C TYR A 173 31.01 -2.68 -2.37
N ASP A 174 32.26 -2.25 -2.57
CA ASP A 174 33.39 -2.59 -1.71
C ASP A 174 33.19 -2.09 -0.26
N ASP A 175 32.67 -0.87 -0.10
CA ASP A 175 32.16 -0.38 1.19
C ASP A 175 30.68 -0.72 1.35
N LYS A 176 30.48 -1.87 1.99
CA LYS A 176 29.16 -2.38 2.32
C LYS A 176 28.38 -1.42 3.21
N GLN A 177 29.04 -0.74 4.16
CA GLN A 177 28.37 0.15 5.11
C GLN A 177 27.86 1.39 4.39
N TRP A 178 28.68 1.99 3.53
CA TRP A 178 28.28 3.12 2.71
C TRP A 178 27.12 2.78 1.78
N LEU A 179 27.21 1.69 1.01
CA LEU A 179 26.11 1.27 0.13
C LEU A 179 24.83 0.96 0.91
N THR A 180 24.95 0.37 2.10
CA THR A 180 23.80 0.11 2.97
C THR A 180 23.10 1.41 3.38
N SER A 181 23.86 2.44 3.76
CA SER A 181 23.29 3.76 4.08
C SER A 181 22.59 4.39 2.88
N LEU A 182 23.20 4.35 1.69
CA LEU A 182 22.59 4.86 0.46
C LEU A 182 21.25 4.17 0.15
N VAL A 183 21.23 2.85 0.22
CA VAL A 183 20.03 2.05 0.00
C VAL A 183 18.96 2.40 1.04
N HIS A 184 19.35 2.51 2.31
CA HIS A 184 18.43 2.86 3.40
C HIS A 184 17.73 4.19 3.14
N ASP A 185 18.49 5.23 2.80
CA ASP A 185 17.95 6.58 2.57
C ASP A 185 17.05 6.61 1.32
N THR A 186 17.49 5.97 0.23
CA THR A 186 16.69 5.89 -1.01
C THR A 186 15.36 5.16 -0.78
N VAL A 187 15.37 4.04 -0.04
CA VAL A 187 14.16 3.28 0.28
C VAL A 187 13.25 4.07 1.22
N HIS A 188 13.81 4.71 2.25
CA HIS A 188 13.06 5.53 3.20
C HIS A 188 12.32 6.66 2.48
N ASP A 189 13.01 7.40 1.61
CA ASP A 189 12.44 8.50 0.83
C ASP A 189 11.34 8.02 -0.13
N GLU A 190 11.51 6.86 -0.75
CA GLU A 190 10.51 6.33 -1.66
C GLU A 190 9.27 5.82 -0.91
N LEU A 191 9.43 5.15 0.23
CA LEU A 191 8.31 4.73 1.09
C LEU A 191 7.54 5.94 1.64
N ALA A 192 8.23 7.03 2.00
CA ALA A 192 7.59 8.27 2.44
C ALA A 192 6.67 8.90 1.36
N ARG A 193 6.89 8.57 0.08
CA ARG A 193 6.04 8.99 -1.04
C ARG A 193 4.89 8.02 -1.33
N MET A 194 4.75 6.93 -0.56
CA MET A 194 3.70 5.94 -0.72
C MET A 194 2.71 6.03 0.45
N PRO A 195 1.56 6.72 0.28
CA PRO A 195 0.61 6.94 1.37
C PRO A 195 0.06 5.65 2.01
N ALA A 196 0.04 4.55 1.25
CA ALA A 196 -0.38 3.24 1.74
C ALA A 196 0.46 2.74 2.94
N TYR A 197 1.70 3.20 3.07
CA TYR A 197 2.65 2.74 4.09
C TYR A 197 2.82 3.72 5.26
N ALA A 198 2.06 4.82 5.29
CA ALA A 198 2.26 5.89 6.28
C ALA A 198 2.04 5.46 7.74
N ASP A 199 1.20 4.45 7.97
CA ASP A 199 0.87 3.94 9.31
C ASP A 199 1.75 2.73 9.71
N PHE A 200 2.83 2.47 8.97
CA PHE A 200 3.84 1.48 9.32
C PHE A 200 5.14 2.14 9.77
N GLY A 201 5.75 1.58 10.81
CA GLY A 201 7.19 1.63 10.98
C GLY A 201 7.84 0.58 10.09
N HIS A 202 9.08 0.81 9.67
CA HIS A 202 9.81 -0.13 8.84
C HIS A 202 11.26 -0.32 9.28
N SER A 203 11.78 -1.52 9.04
CA SER A 203 13.22 -1.82 9.15
C SER A 203 13.74 -2.33 7.82
N ILE A 204 14.94 -1.91 7.44
CA ILE A 204 15.57 -2.22 6.16
C ILE A 204 16.83 -3.03 6.43
N VAL A 205 16.93 -4.20 5.81
CA VAL A 205 18.12 -5.04 5.82
C VAL A 205 18.66 -5.12 4.40
N THR A 206 19.93 -4.79 4.23
CA THR A 206 20.60 -4.77 2.92
C THR A 206 21.74 -5.77 2.90
N GLU A 207 21.83 -6.55 1.82
CA GLU A 207 22.95 -7.43 1.51
C GLU A 207 23.63 -6.92 0.24
N PRO A 208 24.69 -6.09 0.38
CA PRO A 208 25.49 -5.58 -0.73
C PRO A 208 26.12 -6.67 -1.60
N GLY A 209 26.01 -6.50 -2.92
CA GLY A 209 26.65 -7.34 -3.92
C GLY A 209 26.31 -6.88 -5.34
N GLU A 210 26.79 -7.62 -6.34
CA GLU A 210 26.48 -7.35 -7.76
C GLU A 210 24.97 -7.26 -7.98
N THR A 211 24.21 -8.20 -7.41
CA THR A 211 22.77 -8.04 -7.16
C THR A 211 22.58 -7.74 -5.67
N THR A 212 22.25 -6.49 -5.35
CA THR A 212 22.04 -6.08 -3.95
C THR A 212 20.63 -6.48 -3.52
N ARG A 213 20.53 -7.28 -2.44
CA ARG A 213 19.24 -7.71 -1.88
C ARG A 213 18.82 -6.75 -0.77
N VAL A 214 17.55 -6.36 -0.78
CA VAL A 214 16.95 -5.45 0.18
C VAL A 214 15.68 -6.10 0.73
N VAL A 215 15.60 -6.21 2.04
CA VAL A 215 14.42 -6.72 2.73
C VAL A 215 13.84 -5.59 3.57
N VAL A 216 12.58 -5.23 3.32
CA VAL A 216 11.86 -4.21 4.07
C VAL A 216 10.79 -4.87 4.91
N SER A 217 10.93 -4.79 6.23
CA SER A 217 9.93 -5.33 7.17
C SER A 217 9.05 -4.21 7.70
N PHE A 218 7.73 -4.38 7.63
CA PHE A 218 6.73 -3.42 8.08
C PHE A 218 6.03 -3.87 9.36
N GLU A 219 5.99 -2.99 10.34
CA GLU A 219 5.32 -3.15 11.63
C GLU A 219 4.33 -2.00 11.85
N PRO A 220 3.06 -2.28 12.19
CA PRO A 220 2.09 -1.20 12.42
C PRO A 220 2.55 -0.26 13.53
N LEU A 221 2.40 1.05 13.33
CA LEU A 221 2.69 2.04 14.38
C LEU A 221 1.72 1.89 15.57
N PRO A 222 2.14 2.18 16.81
CA PRO A 222 1.27 2.05 17.99
C PRO A 222 -0.04 2.85 17.90
N GLU A 223 -0.02 4.00 17.23
CA GLU A 223 -1.16 4.89 17.00
C GLU A 223 -2.01 4.54 15.77
N ALA A 224 -1.59 3.56 14.97
CA ALA A 224 -2.29 3.19 13.75
C ALA A 224 -3.65 2.55 14.05
N LEU A 225 -4.68 2.91 13.27
CA LEU A 225 -5.97 2.23 13.32
C LEU A 225 -5.85 0.89 12.60
N LEU A 226 -5.98 -0.21 13.35
CA LEU A 226 -5.86 -1.56 12.81
C LEU A 226 -7.22 -2.16 12.46
N VAL A 227 -7.24 -3.03 11.45
CA VAL A 227 -8.38 -3.91 11.19
C VAL A 227 -8.51 -4.88 12.37
N GLY A 228 -9.61 -4.79 13.09
CA GLY A 228 -9.89 -5.61 14.27
C GLY A 228 -10.66 -6.88 13.95
N ASP A 229 -11.56 -6.83 12.96
CA ASP A 229 -12.41 -7.96 12.58
C ASP A 229 -12.89 -7.84 11.12
N TYR A 230 -13.57 -8.87 10.63
CA TYR A 230 -14.22 -8.87 9.32
C TYR A 230 -15.64 -9.41 9.39
N SER A 231 -16.50 -8.93 8.48
CA SER A 231 -17.84 -9.45 8.29
C SER A 231 -18.02 -9.97 6.86
N ILE A 232 -18.69 -11.10 6.72
CA ILE A 232 -18.91 -11.74 5.41
C ILE A 232 -20.40 -11.96 5.22
N SER A 233 -20.89 -11.56 4.07
CA SER A 233 -22.25 -11.84 3.62
C SER A 233 -22.19 -12.53 2.28
N VAL A 234 -22.69 -13.76 2.25
CA VAL A 234 -22.74 -14.58 1.04
C VAL A 234 -24.19 -14.68 0.59
N ARG A 235 -24.41 -14.50 -0.71
CA ARG A 235 -25.74 -14.47 -1.32
C ARG A 235 -25.76 -15.30 -2.59
N SER A 236 -26.89 -15.94 -2.84
CA SER A 236 -27.17 -16.67 -4.09
C SER A 236 -28.66 -16.68 -4.35
N LEU A 237 -29.03 -16.68 -5.63
CA LEU A 237 -30.39 -16.98 -6.10
C LEU A 237 -30.54 -18.45 -6.50
N THR A 238 -29.46 -19.22 -6.50
CA THR A 238 -29.38 -20.53 -7.15
C THR A 238 -28.81 -21.64 -6.29
N LEU A 239 -28.24 -21.29 -5.13
CA LEU A 239 -27.59 -22.20 -4.19
C LEU A 239 -28.17 -22.01 -2.79
N THR A 240 -28.19 -23.11 -2.03
CA THR A 240 -28.60 -23.13 -0.63
C THR A 240 -27.51 -22.55 0.29
N ASN A 241 -27.88 -22.10 1.48
CA ASN A 241 -26.92 -21.60 2.45
C ASN A 241 -25.90 -22.67 2.85
N LEU A 242 -26.32 -23.93 2.95
CA LEU A 242 -25.42 -25.08 3.12
C LEU A 242 -24.36 -25.19 2.02
N GLN A 243 -24.72 -24.96 0.76
CA GLN A 243 -23.78 -25.00 -0.38
C GLN A 243 -22.84 -23.80 -0.42
N LEU A 244 -23.24 -22.67 0.17
CA LEU A 244 -22.44 -21.45 0.25
C LEU A 244 -21.37 -21.48 1.36
N ARG A 245 -21.51 -22.36 2.36
CA ARG A 245 -20.58 -22.44 3.51
C ARG A 245 -19.10 -22.57 3.14
N PRO A 246 -18.68 -23.48 2.23
CA PRO A 246 -17.26 -23.64 1.95
C PRO A 246 -16.63 -22.39 1.31
N ALA A 247 -17.39 -21.65 0.50
CA ALA A 247 -16.95 -20.37 -0.05
C ALA A 247 -16.82 -19.31 1.04
N ARG A 248 -17.79 -19.24 1.95
CA ARG A 248 -17.75 -18.35 3.12
C ARG A 248 -16.52 -18.61 3.98
N ASP A 249 -16.26 -19.87 4.32
CA ASP A 249 -15.13 -20.25 5.18
C ASP A 249 -13.79 -19.98 4.50
N SER A 250 -13.71 -20.18 3.19
CA SER A 250 -12.51 -19.86 2.41
C SER A 250 -12.27 -18.35 2.35
N LEU A 251 -13.31 -17.56 2.13
CA LEU A 251 -13.21 -16.11 2.18
C LEU A 251 -12.86 -15.61 3.59
N ALA A 252 -13.39 -16.25 4.65
CA ALA A 252 -13.01 -15.94 6.04
C ALA A 252 -11.52 -16.16 6.29
N ASN A 253 -10.98 -17.29 5.85
CA ASN A 253 -9.54 -17.55 5.94
C ASN A 253 -8.70 -16.54 5.14
N TYR A 254 -9.23 -16.05 4.01
CA TYR A 254 -8.58 -14.98 3.24
C TYR A 254 -8.61 -13.65 4.01
N LEU A 255 -9.76 -13.24 4.51
CA LEU A 255 -9.93 -11.94 5.18
C LEU A 255 -9.25 -11.87 6.55
N GLN A 256 -9.13 -13.01 7.24
CA GLN A 256 -8.39 -13.13 8.49
C GLN A 256 -6.94 -12.64 8.36
N SER A 257 -6.34 -12.74 7.16
CA SER A 257 -4.98 -12.26 6.91
C SER A 257 -4.81 -10.75 7.01
N PHE A 258 -5.89 -9.98 6.95
CA PHE A 258 -5.85 -8.53 7.07
C PHE A 258 -6.01 -8.03 8.51
N VAL A 259 -6.45 -8.91 9.43
CA VAL A 259 -6.61 -8.54 10.84
C VAL A 259 -5.24 -8.20 11.43
N GLY A 260 -5.14 -7.02 12.05
CA GLY A 260 -3.90 -6.47 12.57
C GLY A 260 -3.13 -5.57 11.60
N LEU A 261 -3.57 -5.45 10.34
CA LEU A 261 -3.00 -4.48 9.40
C LEU A 261 -3.61 -3.09 9.59
N PRO A 262 -2.88 -2.01 9.26
CA PRO A 262 -3.44 -0.66 9.21
C PRO A 262 -4.59 -0.54 8.23
N VAL A 263 -5.66 0.11 8.67
CA VAL A 263 -6.87 0.40 7.88
C VAL A 263 -6.53 1.21 6.63
N SER A 264 -5.59 2.16 6.72
CA SER A 264 -5.12 2.98 5.60
C SER A 264 -4.51 2.13 4.48
N PHE A 265 -3.62 1.21 4.84
CA PHE A 265 -3.00 0.25 3.92
C PHE A 265 -4.07 -0.61 3.25
N VAL A 266 -4.96 -1.23 4.04
CA VAL A 266 -6.03 -2.10 3.52
C VAL A 266 -6.96 -1.35 2.57
N SER A 267 -7.35 -0.13 2.95
CA SER A 267 -8.24 0.72 2.15
C SER A 267 -7.59 1.17 0.84
N SER A 268 -6.30 1.49 0.85
CA SER A 268 -5.56 1.94 -0.34
C SER A 268 -5.41 0.85 -1.40
N LYS A 269 -5.38 -0.42 -0.99
CA LYS A 269 -5.14 -1.60 -1.84
C LYS A 269 -6.37 -2.50 -2.01
N LEU A 270 -7.55 -2.01 -1.61
CA LEU A 270 -8.79 -2.77 -1.56
C LEU A 270 -9.16 -3.43 -2.91
N SER A 271 -8.92 -2.73 -4.02
CA SER A 271 -9.15 -3.26 -5.37
C SER A 271 -8.29 -4.49 -5.68
N HIS A 272 -7.01 -4.46 -5.31
CA HIS A 272 -6.10 -5.58 -5.52
C HIS A 272 -6.47 -6.77 -4.63
N PHE A 273 -6.83 -6.52 -3.36
CA PHE A 273 -7.31 -7.58 -2.46
C PHE A 273 -8.62 -8.21 -2.94
N GLN A 274 -9.51 -7.43 -3.54
CA GLN A 274 -10.74 -7.95 -4.13
C GLN A 274 -10.43 -8.89 -5.32
N ILE A 275 -9.49 -8.51 -6.19
CA ILE A 275 -9.03 -9.35 -7.31
C ILE A 275 -8.38 -10.65 -6.78
N GLY A 276 -7.49 -10.54 -5.80
CA GLY A 276 -6.83 -11.69 -5.17
C GLY A 276 -7.82 -12.64 -4.49
N ALA A 277 -8.79 -12.10 -3.74
CA ALA A 277 -9.86 -12.87 -3.11
C ALA A 277 -10.73 -13.62 -4.15
N MET A 278 -11.09 -12.96 -5.25
CA MET A 278 -11.79 -13.62 -6.36
C MET A 278 -10.96 -14.72 -7.02
N GLY A 279 -9.67 -14.47 -7.26
CA GLY A 279 -8.74 -15.49 -7.76
C GLY A 279 -8.65 -16.71 -6.83
N TYR A 280 -8.65 -16.46 -5.52
CA TYR A 280 -8.63 -17.51 -4.51
C TYR A 280 -9.94 -18.34 -4.46
N LEU A 281 -11.10 -17.69 -4.61
CA LEU A 281 -12.38 -18.40 -4.69
C LEU A 281 -12.51 -19.21 -5.99
N ASN A 282 -12.06 -18.64 -7.12
CA ASN A 282 -12.16 -19.29 -8.43
C ASN A 282 -11.18 -20.44 -8.63
N SER A 283 -9.97 -20.36 -8.06
CA SER A 283 -8.97 -21.44 -8.11
C SER A 283 -9.45 -22.71 -7.39
N ASN A 284 -10.40 -22.56 -6.47
CA ASN A 284 -11.02 -23.65 -5.74
C ASN A 284 -12.44 -23.94 -6.25
N CYS A 285 -12.58 -24.22 -7.55
CA CYS A 285 -13.85 -24.61 -8.21
C CYS A 285 -14.60 -25.78 -7.52
N SER A 286 -13.90 -26.57 -6.69
CA SER A 286 -14.45 -27.65 -5.87
C SER A 286 -15.19 -27.18 -4.61
N LEU A 287 -14.91 -25.98 -4.09
CA LEU A 287 -15.56 -25.45 -2.87
C LEU A 287 -17.05 -25.17 -3.08
N VAL A 288 -17.42 -24.73 -4.28
CA VAL A 288 -18.81 -24.47 -4.68
C VAL A 288 -19.31 -25.55 -5.62
N ALA A 289 -18.47 -26.58 -5.84
CA ALA A 289 -18.67 -27.68 -6.76
C ALA A 289 -19.45 -27.22 -7.99
N GLN A 290 -18.92 -26.31 -8.84
CA GLN A 290 -19.38 -25.92 -10.19
C GLN A 290 -19.35 -24.40 -10.45
N CYS A 291 -18.25 -23.94 -11.07
CA CYS A 291 -18.08 -22.67 -11.80
C CYS A 291 -19.15 -21.60 -11.55
N PRO A 292 -19.13 -20.94 -10.37
CA PRO A 292 -20.12 -19.94 -10.05
C PRO A 292 -19.84 -18.63 -10.81
N ASP A 293 -20.90 -17.92 -11.17
CA ASP A 293 -20.83 -16.50 -11.51
C ASP A 293 -20.69 -15.74 -10.18
N SER A 294 -19.52 -15.13 -9.94
CA SER A 294 -19.18 -14.54 -8.65
C SER A 294 -18.88 -13.06 -8.77
N THR A 295 -19.46 -12.29 -7.86
CA THR A 295 -19.10 -10.88 -7.67
C THR A 295 -18.75 -10.68 -6.22
N LEU A 296 -17.55 -10.15 -5.96
CA LEU A 296 -17.08 -9.79 -4.62
C LEU A 296 -16.98 -8.27 -4.54
N SER A 297 -17.36 -7.71 -3.40
CA SER A 297 -17.13 -6.32 -3.07
C SER A 297 -16.59 -6.24 -1.66
N LEU A 298 -15.45 -5.57 -1.50
CA LEU A 298 -14.85 -5.32 -0.20
C LEU A 298 -15.08 -3.85 0.19
N ARG A 299 -15.28 -3.60 1.48
CA ARG A 299 -15.35 -2.27 2.07
C ARG A 299 -14.70 -2.29 3.44
N VAL A 300 -14.01 -1.22 3.80
CA VAL A 300 -13.57 -1.00 5.18
C VAL A 300 -14.52 0.00 5.84
N ASP A 301 -15.12 -0.40 6.95
CA ASP A 301 -15.92 0.46 7.81
C ASP A 301 -15.24 0.56 9.19
N TYR A 302 -14.58 1.68 9.44
CA TYR A 302 -13.76 1.91 10.63
C TYR A 302 -12.69 0.80 10.82
N CYS A 303 -12.87 -0.10 11.79
CA CYS A 303 -11.97 -1.22 12.08
C CYS A 303 -12.45 -2.56 11.50
N THR A 304 -13.54 -2.58 10.72
CA THR A 304 -14.15 -3.80 10.22
C THR A 304 -14.02 -3.89 8.70
N LEU A 305 -13.48 -5.01 8.22
CA LEU A 305 -13.44 -5.33 6.79
C LEU A 305 -14.72 -6.09 6.40
N GLU A 306 -15.57 -5.46 5.63
CA GLU A 306 -16.82 -6.06 5.14
C GLU A 306 -16.62 -6.64 3.75
N ALA A 307 -17.07 -7.88 3.56
CA ALA A 307 -17.07 -8.56 2.29
C ALA A 307 -18.48 -9.00 1.90
N TRP A 308 -18.88 -8.62 0.69
CA TRP A 308 -20.15 -9.03 0.10
C TRP A 308 -19.88 -9.83 -1.15
N ILE A 309 -20.41 -11.04 -1.17
CA ILE A 309 -20.25 -11.93 -2.31
C ILE A 309 -21.61 -12.42 -2.79
N ASN A 310 -21.89 -12.20 -4.08
CA ASN A 310 -22.95 -12.92 -4.78
C ASN A 310 -22.30 -14.09 -5.52
N LEU A 311 -22.86 -15.28 -5.33
CA LEU A 311 -22.31 -16.54 -5.81
C LEU A 311 -23.44 -17.38 -6.41
N ASP A 312 -23.59 -17.32 -7.73
CA ASP A 312 -24.64 -18.08 -8.42
C ASP A 312 -24.08 -19.27 -9.18
N SER A 313 -24.74 -20.41 -9.11
CA SER A 313 -24.42 -21.55 -9.95
C SER A 313 -24.82 -21.30 -11.39
N THR A 314 -23.92 -21.63 -12.32
CA THR A 314 -24.21 -21.62 -13.75
C THR A 314 -24.86 -22.92 -14.23
N ARG A 315 -25.01 -23.92 -13.35
CA ARG A 315 -25.42 -25.29 -13.72
C ARG A 315 -26.64 -25.81 -12.98
N TYR A 316 -26.80 -25.46 -11.70
CA TYR A 316 -27.91 -25.96 -10.89
C TYR A 316 -28.70 -24.81 -10.27
N LEU A 317 -29.94 -25.12 -9.93
CA LEU A 317 -30.84 -24.26 -9.16
C LEU A 317 -31.30 -25.09 -7.97
N TYR A 318 -30.93 -24.69 -6.76
CA TYR A 318 -31.37 -25.32 -5.53
C TYR A 318 -31.98 -24.27 -4.62
N ASP A 319 -33.07 -24.66 -3.98
CA ASP A 319 -33.76 -23.84 -2.99
C ASP A 319 -34.22 -24.73 -1.83
N ALA A 320 -34.15 -24.20 -0.62
CA ALA A 320 -34.64 -24.87 0.56
C ALA A 320 -34.98 -23.81 1.62
N GLN A 321 -36.22 -23.77 2.07
CA GLN A 321 -36.71 -22.78 3.03
C GLN A 321 -37.64 -23.42 4.04
N LEU A 322 -37.51 -23.02 5.30
CA LEU A 322 -38.45 -23.29 6.38
C LEU A 322 -39.08 -21.95 6.79
N ARG A 323 -40.40 -21.82 6.69
CA ARG A 323 -41.15 -20.64 7.13
C ARG A 323 -42.11 -20.98 8.26
N LEU A 324 -42.18 -20.11 9.25
CA LEU A 324 -43.15 -20.13 10.34
C LEU A 324 -43.93 -18.81 10.34
N ASP A 325 -45.26 -18.93 10.26
CA ASP A 325 -46.13 -17.77 10.16
C ASP A 325 -46.44 -17.27 11.58
N LEU A 326 -46.21 -15.98 11.82
CA LEU A 326 -46.50 -15.32 13.08
C LEU A 326 -47.97 -14.91 13.06
N TRP A 327 -48.74 -15.43 14.01
CA TRP A 327 -50.20 -15.29 14.17
C TRP A 327 -51.04 -16.26 13.34
N GLU A 328 -52.09 -16.78 13.99
CA GLU A 328 -53.18 -17.51 13.37
C GLU A 328 -54.08 -16.50 12.67
N HIS A 329 -53.97 -16.40 11.35
CA HIS A 329 -54.67 -15.37 10.58
C HIS A 329 -55.69 -15.94 9.59
N SER A 330 -55.52 -17.16 9.09
CA SER A 330 -56.39 -17.62 8.02
C SER A 330 -57.53 -18.52 8.51
N GLN A 331 -58.62 -18.56 7.74
CA GLN A 331 -59.66 -19.60 7.84
C GLN A 331 -59.12 -21.01 7.55
N TYR A 332 -57.87 -21.11 7.06
CA TYR A 332 -57.11 -22.31 6.82
C TYR A 332 -56.03 -22.50 7.90
N ASP A 333 -55.80 -23.75 8.30
CA ASP A 333 -54.81 -24.09 9.34
C ASP A 333 -53.39 -24.05 8.72
N ILE A 334 -52.90 -22.86 8.38
CA ILE A 334 -51.54 -22.65 7.83
C ILE A 334 -50.73 -21.89 8.87
N HIS A 335 -49.75 -22.58 9.46
CA HIS A 335 -48.86 -22.04 10.47
C HIS A 335 -47.38 -22.05 10.02
N GLY A 336 -47.13 -22.53 8.81
CA GLY A 336 -45.79 -22.61 8.24
C GLY A 336 -45.75 -23.33 6.90
N ARG A 337 -44.59 -23.26 6.26
CA ARG A 337 -44.30 -23.82 4.94
C ARG A 337 -42.89 -24.41 4.93
N LEU A 338 -42.76 -25.64 4.44
CA LEU A 338 -41.46 -26.23 4.10
C LEU A 338 -41.34 -26.28 2.59
N SER A 339 -40.36 -25.58 2.05
CA SER A 339 -40.12 -25.47 0.61
C SER A 339 -38.79 -26.12 0.29
N ALA A 340 -38.75 -26.95 -0.75
CA ALA A 340 -37.49 -27.49 -1.26
C ALA A 340 -37.58 -27.72 -2.76
N GLY A 341 -36.52 -27.36 -3.49
CA GLY A 341 -36.44 -27.55 -4.92
C GLY A 341 -35.03 -27.75 -5.45
N GLY A 342 -35.00 -28.27 -6.66
CA GLY A 342 -33.79 -28.67 -7.36
C GLY A 342 -34.00 -28.69 -8.86
N GLY A 343 -33.04 -28.16 -9.59
CA GLY A 343 -33.11 -28.01 -11.03
C GLY A 343 -31.75 -27.87 -11.68
N ARG A 344 -31.76 -27.85 -13.02
CA ARG A 344 -30.56 -27.73 -13.84
C ARG A 344 -30.75 -26.69 -14.92
N PHE A 345 -29.76 -25.81 -15.06
CA PHE A 345 -29.67 -24.88 -16.18
C PHE A 345 -29.40 -25.63 -17.49
N ILE A 346 -30.24 -25.39 -18.49
CA ILE A 346 -30.21 -26.01 -19.83
C ILE A 346 -29.65 -25.08 -20.90
N GLY A 347 -29.49 -23.79 -20.60
CA GLY A 347 -28.89 -22.79 -21.49
C GLY A 347 -29.59 -21.44 -21.39
N GLY A 348 -28.87 -20.34 -21.69
CA GLY A 348 -29.45 -18.99 -21.69
C GLY A 348 -30.06 -18.57 -20.35
N ARG A 349 -29.50 -19.04 -19.23
CA ARG A 349 -30.02 -18.89 -17.86
C ARG A 349 -31.44 -19.43 -17.66
N TRP A 350 -31.90 -20.34 -18.51
CA TRP A 350 -33.10 -21.16 -18.29
C TRP A 350 -32.75 -22.45 -17.56
N ALA A 351 -33.54 -22.81 -16.56
CA ALA A 351 -33.44 -24.06 -15.83
C ALA A 351 -34.75 -24.83 -15.90
N ALA A 352 -34.65 -26.16 -16.03
CA ALA A 352 -35.76 -27.05 -15.69
C ALA A 352 -35.64 -27.39 -14.20
N TYR A 353 -36.71 -27.28 -13.44
CA TYR A 353 -36.69 -27.48 -12.00
C TYR A 353 -37.90 -28.27 -11.50
N PHE A 354 -37.68 -28.96 -10.39
CA PHE A 354 -38.70 -29.57 -9.54
C PHE A 354 -38.68 -28.84 -8.20
N HIS A 355 -39.84 -28.64 -7.61
CA HIS A 355 -39.95 -28.03 -6.29
C HIS A 355 -41.17 -28.60 -5.57
N ALA A 356 -41.16 -28.64 -4.25
CA ALA A 356 -42.28 -29.08 -3.46
C ALA A 356 -42.46 -28.19 -2.23
N ASP A 357 -43.70 -27.78 -2.00
CA ASP A 357 -44.10 -27.11 -0.76
C ASP A 357 -44.91 -28.07 0.11
N TYR A 358 -44.58 -28.12 1.39
CA TYR A 358 -45.34 -28.83 2.39
C TYR A 358 -45.91 -27.85 3.40
N HIS A 359 -47.24 -27.89 3.58
CA HIS A 359 -47.99 -27.08 4.53
C HIS A 359 -48.44 -27.98 5.68
N PRO A 360 -47.76 -27.96 6.85
CA PRO A 360 -48.00 -28.92 7.92
C PRO A 360 -49.43 -28.88 8.48
N GLY A 361 -50.02 -27.70 8.68
CA GLY A 361 -51.37 -27.60 9.25
C GLY A 361 -52.49 -28.01 8.27
N LEU A 362 -52.22 -28.02 6.96
CA LEU A 362 -53.11 -28.60 5.95
C LEU A 362 -52.81 -30.08 5.65
N GLU A 363 -51.72 -30.61 6.23
CA GLU A 363 -51.13 -31.90 5.89
C GLU A 363 -50.96 -32.11 4.37
N ARG A 364 -50.67 -31.01 3.64
CA ARG A 364 -50.67 -31.00 2.17
C ARG A 364 -49.27 -30.83 1.59
N LEU A 365 -48.97 -31.63 0.57
CA LEU A 365 -47.77 -31.53 -0.25
C LEU A 365 -48.17 -31.06 -1.66
N ASN A 366 -47.49 -30.02 -2.14
CA ASN A 366 -47.69 -29.36 -3.40
C ASN A 366 -46.44 -29.50 -4.27
N PRO A 367 -46.24 -30.65 -4.95
CA PRO A 367 -45.11 -30.83 -5.85
C PRO A 367 -45.37 -30.15 -7.19
N MET A 368 -44.36 -29.46 -7.70
CA MET A 368 -44.40 -28.76 -8.98
C MET A 368 -43.23 -29.11 -9.88
N LEU A 369 -43.50 -29.09 -11.19
CA LEU A 369 -42.51 -29.23 -12.25
C LEU A 369 -42.58 -27.99 -13.14
N GLY A 370 -41.44 -27.38 -13.44
CA GLY A 370 -41.45 -26.10 -14.13
C GLY A 370 -40.15 -25.70 -14.80
N VAL A 371 -40.17 -24.47 -15.28
CA VAL A 371 -39.02 -23.77 -15.84
C VAL A 371 -38.76 -22.50 -15.05
N ALA A 372 -37.49 -22.23 -14.80
CA ALA A 372 -37.03 -21.00 -14.16
C ALA A 372 -36.09 -20.25 -15.10
N ARG A 373 -36.03 -18.94 -14.97
CA ARG A 373 -35.11 -18.08 -15.71
C ARG A 373 -34.50 -17.04 -14.78
N GLN A 374 -33.18 -17.01 -14.75
CA GLN A 374 -32.45 -15.95 -14.08
C GLN A 374 -32.22 -14.79 -15.07
N LEU A 375 -32.82 -13.63 -14.82
CA LEU A 375 -32.73 -12.45 -15.69
C LEU A 375 -31.51 -11.56 -15.36
N GLY A 376 -30.87 -11.81 -14.22
CA GLY A 376 -29.67 -11.13 -13.75
C GLY A 376 -29.32 -11.59 -12.32
N PRO A 377 -28.32 -10.99 -11.66
CA PRO A 377 -27.90 -11.39 -10.32
C PRO A 377 -28.95 -11.10 -9.23
N GLN A 378 -29.99 -10.33 -9.55
CA GLN A 378 -31.01 -9.88 -8.60
C GLN A 378 -32.39 -10.44 -8.90
N THR A 379 -32.59 -11.23 -9.97
CA THR A 379 -33.94 -11.61 -10.41
C THR A 379 -34.02 -13.03 -10.90
N LEU A 380 -34.90 -13.80 -10.27
CA LEU A 380 -35.27 -15.16 -10.65
C LEU A 380 -36.78 -15.19 -10.88
N LEU A 381 -37.19 -15.67 -12.05
CA LEU A 381 -38.59 -15.91 -12.37
C LEU A 381 -38.79 -17.40 -12.62
N SER A 382 -39.91 -17.97 -12.20
CA SER A 382 -40.25 -19.35 -12.52
C SER A 382 -41.73 -19.52 -12.80
N ALA A 383 -42.03 -20.53 -13.60
CA ALA A 383 -43.38 -20.97 -13.91
C ALA A 383 -43.39 -22.50 -13.81
N GLY A 384 -44.29 -23.04 -13.03
CA GLY A 384 -44.42 -24.47 -12.79
C GLY A 384 -45.86 -24.91 -12.76
N TYR A 385 -46.11 -26.15 -13.15
CA TYR A 385 -47.42 -26.79 -12.98
C TYR A 385 -47.41 -27.53 -11.64
N ASP A 386 -48.31 -27.15 -10.74
CA ASP A 386 -48.52 -27.82 -9.46
C ASP A 386 -49.40 -29.05 -9.65
N LEU A 387 -48.86 -30.22 -9.32
CA LEU A 387 -49.51 -31.51 -9.57
C LEU A 387 -50.63 -31.82 -8.57
N GLN A 388 -50.63 -31.16 -7.42
CA GLN A 388 -51.67 -31.33 -6.39
C GLN A 388 -52.81 -30.34 -6.59
N ALA A 389 -52.48 -29.11 -6.99
CA ALA A 389 -53.45 -28.07 -7.27
C ALA A 389 -54.05 -28.15 -8.68
N GLU A 390 -53.42 -28.90 -9.59
CA GLU A 390 -53.76 -28.96 -11.01
C GLU A 390 -53.74 -27.58 -11.71
N SER A 391 -52.95 -26.65 -11.16
CA SER A 391 -52.92 -25.25 -11.57
C SER A 391 -51.51 -24.78 -11.95
N LEU A 392 -51.44 -23.76 -12.82
CA LEU A 392 -50.18 -23.10 -13.12
C LEU A 392 -49.82 -22.14 -11.97
N ARG A 393 -48.55 -22.20 -11.56
CA ARG A 393 -47.99 -21.36 -10.51
C ARG A 393 -46.84 -20.54 -11.08
N LEU A 394 -46.90 -19.23 -10.85
CA LEU A 394 -45.89 -18.26 -11.27
C LEU A 394 -45.18 -17.73 -10.03
N ARG A 395 -43.86 -17.81 -10.01
CA ARG A 395 -43.04 -17.24 -8.95
C ARG A 395 -42.05 -16.22 -9.49
N GLY A 396 -41.78 -15.21 -8.70
CA GLY A 396 -40.77 -14.21 -8.99
C GLY A 396 -40.09 -13.73 -7.73
N GLU A 397 -38.78 -13.54 -7.80
CA GLU A 397 -37.98 -12.96 -6.74
C GLU A 397 -37.14 -11.82 -7.32
N HIS A 398 -37.12 -10.68 -6.64
CA HIS A 398 -36.34 -9.52 -7.03
C HIS A 398 -35.66 -8.84 -5.82
N HIS A 399 -34.32 -8.77 -5.85
CA HIS A 399 -33.51 -8.18 -4.79
C HIS A 399 -33.36 -6.69 -4.99
N LEU A 400 -33.97 -5.89 -4.11
CA LEU A 400 -33.93 -4.43 -4.14
C LEU A 400 -32.61 -3.90 -3.57
N ARG A 401 -32.15 -4.52 -2.47
CA ARG A 401 -30.93 -4.19 -1.72
C ARG A 401 -30.34 -5.46 -1.14
N ARG A 402 -29.17 -5.35 -0.52
CA ARG A 402 -28.43 -6.47 0.11
C ARG A 402 -29.30 -7.35 1.02
N ASP A 403 -30.14 -6.73 1.83
CA ASP A 403 -30.92 -7.41 2.87
C ASP A 403 -32.43 -7.28 2.65
N VAL A 404 -32.86 -6.76 1.49
CA VAL A 404 -34.27 -6.52 1.18
C VAL A 404 -34.60 -7.03 -0.22
N TYR A 405 -35.57 -7.92 -0.30
CA TYR A 405 -36.08 -8.43 -1.57
C TYR A 405 -37.59 -8.62 -1.55
N LEU A 406 -38.17 -8.66 -2.74
CA LEU A 406 -39.59 -8.92 -2.97
C LEU A 406 -39.73 -10.30 -3.57
N SER A 407 -40.75 -11.04 -3.12
CA SER A 407 -41.19 -12.25 -3.80
C SER A 407 -42.68 -12.19 -4.13
N ALA A 408 -43.04 -12.90 -5.19
CA ALA A 408 -44.40 -13.11 -5.63
C ALA A 408 -44.56 -14.59 -5.95
N ASP A 409 -45.67 -15.16 -5.52
CA ASP A 409 -46.03 -16.55 -5.70
C ASP A 409 -47.52 -16.62 -6.00
N ILE A 410 -47.90 -16.91 -7.24
CA ILE A 410 -49.25 -16.68 -7.74
C ILE A 410 -49.74 -17.92 -8.47
N PHE A 411 -50.85 -18.49 -8.00
CA PHE A 411 -51.60 -19.51 -8.72
C PHE A 411 -52.55 -18.86 -9.74
N THR A 412 -52.77 -19.52 -10.87
CA THR A 412 -53.66 -18.98 -11.92
C THR A 412 -55.14 -19.26 -11.70
N GLU A 413 -55.46 -20.13 -10.75
CA GLU A 413 -56.83 -20.50 -10.43
C GLU A 413 -57.23 -19.88 -9.09
N ASP A 414 -58.35 -19.15 -9.08
CA ASP A 414 -58.88 -18.40 -7.93
C ASP A 414 -59.10 -19.29 -6.69
N ASP A 415 -59.35 -20.59 -6.88
CA ASP A 415 -59.50 -21.57 -5.79
C ASP A 415 -58.23 -21.68 -4.92
N TRP A 416 -57.09 -21.13 -5.37
CA TRP A 416 -55.79 -21.15 -4.71
C TRP A 416 -55.27 -19.76 -4.31
N ASP A 417 -56.12 -18.73 -4.32
CA ASP A 417 -55.75 -17.35 -3.95
C ASP A 417 -55.22 -17.22 -2.52
N TYR A 418 -55.68 -18.08 -1.60
CA TYR A 418 -55.20 -18.15 -0.22
C TYR A 418 -53.75 -18.66 -0.07
N LEU A 419 -53.21 -19.32 -1.11
CA LEU A 419 -51.79 -19.69 -1.20
C LEU A 419 -50.98 -18.73 -2.07
N SER A 420 -51.66 -17.85 -2.81
CA SER A 420 -51.02 -16.85 -3.67
C SER A 420 -50.58 -15.67 -2.81
N GLU A 421 -49.28 -15.40 -2.79
CA GLU A 421 -48.64 -14.50 -1.85
C GLU A 421 -47.74 -13.47 -2.56
N LEU A 422 -47.72 -12.25 -2.02
CA LEU A 422 -46.73 -11.22 -2.25
C LEU A 422 -46.01 -10.96 -0.94
N ALA A 423 -44.67 -11.05 -0.92
CA ALA A 423 -43.91 -10.89 0.30
C ALA A 423 -42.76 -9.89 0.15
N LEU A 424 -42.59 -9.08 1.19
CA LEU A 424 -41.40 -8.26 1.42
C LEU A 424 -40.53 -8.93 2.47
N HIS A 425 -39.29 -9.20 2.11
CA HIS A 425 -38.34 -9.93 2.94
C HIS A 425 -37.27 -8.99 3.47
N TYR A 426 -36.92 -9.15 4.74
CA TYR A 426 -35.81 -8.48 5.40
C TYR A 426 -34.88 -9.53 6.04
N ARG A 427 -33.68 -9.69 5.48
CA ARG A 427 -32.69 -10.66 5.98
C ARG A 427 -31.98 -10.10 7.21
N LEU A 428 -32.14 -10.77 8.34
CA LEU A 428 -31.46 -10.44 9.60
C LEU A 428 -30.05 -11.01 9.61
N HIS A 429 -29.88 -12.20 9.05
CA HIS A 429 -28.62 -12.93 8.98
C HIS A 429 -28.56 -13.71 7.66
N ASP A 430 -27.48 -14.48 7.44
CA ASP A 430 -27.36 -15.31 6.24
C ASP A 430 -28.47 -16.40 6.20
N ILE A 431 -28.94 -16.85 7.36
CA ILE A 431 -29.94 -17.93 7.47
C ILE A 431 -31.34 -17.37 7.74
N TYR A 432 -31.48 -16.37 8.60
CA TYR A 432 -32.79 -15.94 9.12
C TYR A 432 -33.29 -14.66 8.45
N GLU A 433 -34.58 -14.63 8.17
CA GLU A 433 -35.27 -13.48 7.62
C GLU A 433 -36.66 -13.27 8.22
N LEU A 434 -37.10 -12.02 8.17
CA LEU A 434 -38.46 -11.61 8.47
C LEU A 434 -39.19 -11.35 7.16
N GLN A 435 -40.42 -11.83 7.07
CA GLN A 435 -41.27 -11.64 5.90
C GLN A 435 -42.53 -10.88 6.32
N LEU A 436 -42.91 -9.89 5.52
CA LEU A 436 -44.26 -9.31 5.55
C LEU A 436 -44.98 -9.81 4.32
N VAL A 437 -45.99 -10.67 4.53
CA VAL A 437 -46.69 -11.40 3.49
C VAL A 437 -48.09 -10.85 3.35
N SER A 438 -48.54 -10.67 2.11
CA SER A 438 -49.92 -10.38 1.73
C SER A 438 -50.40 -11.46 0.79
N THR A 439 -51.54 -12.06 1.08
CA THR A 439 -52.19 -13.02 0.18
C THR A 439 -53.10 -12.29 -0.82
N MET A 440 -53.51 -12.97 -1.89
CA MET A 440 -54.42 -12.40 -2.88
C MET A 440 -55.89 -12.35 -2.41
N ASP A 441 -56.27 -13.17 -1.42
CA ASP A 441 -57.58 -13.07 -0.75
C ASP A 441 -57.66 -11.94 0.29
N GLY A 442 -56.57 -11.18 0.47
CA GLY A 442 -56.54 -9.92 1.22
C GLY A 442 -56.01 -10.01 2.65
N GLU A 443 -55.43 -11.15 3.04
CA GLU A 443 -54.79 -11.35 4.34
C GLU A 443 -53.37 -10.77 4.36
N VAL A 444 -52.94 -10.29 5.54
CA VAL A 444 -51.59 -9.74 5.74
C VAL A 444 -51.03 -10.23 7.07
N PHE A 445 -49.87 -10.87 7.02
CA PHE A 445 -49.20 -11.42 8.21
C PHE A 445 -47.69 -11.27 8.15
N ALA A 446 -47.05 -11.47 9.30
CA ALA A 446 -45.60 -11.55 9.38
C ALA A 446 -45.17 -13.01 9.48
N ALA A 447 -44.02 -13.36 8.93
CA ALA A 447 -43.44 -14.70 9.09
C ALA A 447 -41.94 -14.61 9.39
N ILE A 448 -41.41 -15.66 9.98
CA ILE A 448 -39.97 -15.86 10.12
C ILE A 448 -39.60 -17.02 9.22
N ALA A 449 -38.61 -16.82 8.35
CA ALA A 449 -38.08 -17.89 7.52
C ALA A 449 -36.59 -18.13 7.79
N ALA A 450 -36.20 -19.37 7.53
CA ALA A 450 -34.84 -19.84 7.53
C ALA A 450 -34.52 -20.44 6.16
N ASP A 451 -33.60 -19.81 5.43
CA ASP A 451 -33.03 -20.36 4.21
C ASP A 451 -31.97 -21.40 4.60
N LEU A 452 -32.19 -22.63 4.16
CA LEU A 452 -31.35 -23.78 4.53
C LEU A 452 -30.13 -23.89 3.63
#